data_AF-I3D4Q6-F1
#
_entry.id   AF-I3D4Q6-F1
#
_cell.length_a   1.000
_cell.length_b   1.000
_cell.length_c   1.000
_cell.angle_alpha   90.00
_cell.angle_beta   90.00
_cell.angle_gamma   90.00
#
_symmetry.space_group_name_H-M   'P 1'
#
loop_
_entity.id
_entity.type
_entity.pdbx_description
1 polymer ?
#
loop_
_entity_poly.entity_id
_entity_poly.type
_entity_poly.pdbx_seq_one_letter_code
_entity_poly.pdbx_strand_id
1 'polypeptide(L)'
;RPKEKEKSKTTEMNKIKKTKEKNNKERIEKLELQIDLSEKTKDYNIGTSLRNYIDPRIFKAWTEDVGAEWEKLYTSALQKKFLWVKNENVSWKDLKEN
;
A
#
# COMPACT_ATOMS: atom_id res chain seq x y z
N ARG A 1 -46.91 14.85 -2.93
CA ARG A 1 -45.87 14.85 -4.00
C ARG A 1 -44.63 15.76 -3.76
N PRO A 2 -44.66 16.87 -2.98
CA PRO A 2 -43.44 17.64 -2.67
C PRO A 2 -42.53 16.99 -1.60
N LYS A 3 -43.14 16.40 -0.56
CA LYS A 3 -42.45 15.83 0.62
C LYS A 3 -41.56 14.62 0.32
N GLU A 4 -41.82 13.88 -0.76
CA GLU A 4 -40.96 12.75 -1.20
C GLU A 4 -39.65 13.24 -1.85
N LYS A 5 -39.71 14.35 -2.61
CA LYS A 5 -38.53 14.91 -3.27
C LYS A 5 -37.55 15.53 -2.27
N GLU A 6 -38.05 16.14 -1.19
CA GLU A 6 -37.20 16.65 -0.10
C GLU A 6 -36.53 15.53 0.68
N LYS A 7 -37.27 14.50 1.11
CA LYS A 7 -36.72 13.34 1.81
C LYS A 7 -35.63 12.63 0.99
N SER A 8 -35.85 12.46 -0.31
CA SER A 8 -34.88 11.90 -1.26
C SER A 8 -33.56 12.70 -1.27
N LYS A 9 -33.65 14.02 -1.37
CA LYS A 9 -32.47 14.91 -1.34
C LYS A 9 -31.72 14.85 -0.01
N THR A 10 -32.44 14.76 1.12
CA THR A 10 -31.80 14.66 2.44
C THR A 10 -31.07 13.33 2.62
N THR A 11 -31.66 12.22 2.18
CA THR A 11 -31.00 10.91 2.20
C THR A 11 -29.76 10.86 1.33
N GLU A 12 -29.77 11.51 0.17
CA GLU A 12 -28.63 11.54 -0.74
C GLU A 12 -27.49 12.41 -0.19
N MET A 13 -27.79 13.58 0.36
CA MET A 13 -26.82 14.41 1.07
C MET A 13 -26.18 13.69 2.27
N ASN A 14 -26.96 12.91 3.03
CA ASN A 14 -26.44 12.14 4.15
C ASN A 14 -25.53 10.99 3.71
N LYS A 15 -25.83 10.32 2.58
CA LYS A 15 -24.94 9.31 1.99
C LYS A 15 -23.61 9.94 1.56
N ILE A 16 -23.64 11.09 0.89
CA ILE A 16 -22.42 11.81 0.46
C ILE A 16 -21.57 12.22 1.67
N LYS A 17 -22.19 12.73 2.73
CA LYS A 17 -21.48 13.07 3.98
C LYS A 17 -20.80 11.85 4.60
N LYS A 18 -21.52 10.73 4.75
CA LYS A 18 -20.94 9.48 5.28
C LYS A 18 -19.77 8.97 4.44
N THR A 19 -19.88 8.99 3.12
CA THR A 19 -18.77 8.60 2.23
C THR A 19 -17.58 9.54 2.39
N LYS A 20 -17.81 10.85 2.48
CA LYS A 20 -16.75 11.84 2.69
C LYS A 20 -16.05 11.68 4.04
N GLU A 21 -16.82 11.42 5.10
CA GLU A 21 -16.29 11.13 6.43
C GLU A 21 -15.43 9.86 6.43
N LYS A 22 -15.88 8.79 5.77
CA LYS A 22 -15.08 7.56 5.62
C LYS A 22 -13.76 7.84 4.90
N ASN A 23 -13.81 8.51 3.75
CA ASN A 23 -12.63 8.85 2.96
C ASN A 23 -11.66 9.77 3.73
N ASN A 24 -12.18 10.67 4.56
CA ASN A 24 -11.37 11.54 5.39
C ASN A 24 -10.67 10.77 6.50
N LYS A 25 -11.35 9.80 7.14
CA LYS A 25 -10.74 8.93 8.16
C LYS A 25 -9.59 8.10 7.56
N GLU A 26 -9.80 7.48 6.40
CA GLU A 26 -8.75 6.73 5.69
C GLU A 26 -7.55 7.63 5.33
N ARG A 27 -7.80 8.90 4.97
CA ARG A 27 -6.73 9.88 4.71
C ARG A 27 -5.94 10.24 5.96
N ILE A 28 -6.61 10.43 7.09
CA ILE A 28 -5.97 10.74 8.38
C ILE A 28 -5.07 9.56 8.79
N GLU A 29 -5.60 8.35 8.78
CA GLU A 29 -4.86 7.13 9.12
C GLU A 29 -3.62 6.97 8.22
N LYS A 30 -3.76 7.19 6.91
CA LYS A 30 -2.63 7.17 5.99
C LYS A 30 -1.55 8.20 6.34
N LEU A 31 -1.94 9.42 6.71
CA LEU A 31 -1.00 10.49 7.08
C LEU A 31 -0.29 10.18 8.40
N GLU A 32 -1.01 9.65 9.39
CA GLU A 32 -0.43 9.21 10.66
C GLU A 32 0.65 8.13 10.44
N LEU A 33 0.34 7.13 9.61
CA LEU A 33 1.32 6.09 9.24
C LEU A 33 2.53 6.66 8.48
N GLN A 34 2.34 7.67 7.63
CA GLN A 34 3.44 8.33 6.94
C GLN A 34 4.35 9.11 7.88
N ILE A 35 3.77 9.77 8.88
CA ILE A 35 4.53 10.50 9.91
C ILE A 35 5.35 9.51 10.75
N ASP A 36 4.71 8.46 11.28
CA ASP A 36 5.38 7.43 12.09
C ASP A 36 6.52 6.75 11.30
N LEU A 37 6.29 6.44 10.02
CA LEU A 37 7.33 5.92 9.14
C LEU A 37 8.49 6.91 9.02
N SER A 38 8.20 8.18 8.73
CA SER A 38 9.24 9.21 8.57
C SER A 38 10.06 9.41 9.85
N GLU A 39 9.44 9.33 11.02
CA GLU A 39 10.11 9.44 12.31
C GLU A 39 11.04 8.26 12.56
N LYS A 40 10.56 7.04 12.34
CA LYS A 40 11.35 5.81 12.54
C LYS A 40 12.50 5.66 11.55
N THR A 41 12.34 6.14 10.33
CA THR A 41 13.35 5.99 9.27
C THR A 41 14.27 7.20 9.13
N LYS A 42 14.13 8.22 10.00
CA LYS A 42 14.84 9.50 9.89
C LYS A 42 16.37 9.34 9.82
N ASP A 43 16.91 8.45 10.64
CA ASP A 43 18.36 8.29 10.79
C ASP A 43 18.93 7.13 9.93
N TYR A 44 18.07 6.44 9.15
CA TYR A 44 18.45 5.23 8.42
C TYR A 44 18.30 5.40 6.91
N ASN A 45 19.38 5.13 6.15
CA ASN A 45 19.33 5.11 4.69
C ASN A 45 18.91 3.73 4.15
N ILE A 46 17.61 3.43 4.25
CA ILE A 46 17.00 2.14 3.87
C ILE A 46 17.17 1.85 2.37
N GLY A 47 17.29 2.89 1.54
CA GLY A 47 17.42 2.75 0.09
C GLY A 47 18.68 2.00 -0.36
N THR A 48 19.77 2.06 0.43
CA THR A 48 21.00 1.33 0.11
C THR A 48 20.83 -0.17 0.35
N SER A 49 20.29 -0.53 1.52
CA SER A 49 19.95 -1.92 1.87
C SER A 49 18.99 -2.51 0.85
N LEU A 50 17.92 -1.78 0.51
CA LEU A 50 16.89 -2.20 -0.44
C LEU A 50 17.44 -2.49 -1.85
N ARG A 51 18.44 -1.72 -2.31
CA ARG A 51 18.96 -1.83 -3.68
C ARG A 51 20.05 -2.90 -3.83
N ASN A 52 20.83 -3.12 -2.78
CA ASN A 52 22.12 -3.83 -2.88
C ASN A 52 22.22 -5.06 -2.01
N TYR A 53 21.50 -5.11 -0.88
CA TYR A 53 21.73 -6.11 0.16
C TYR A 53 20.53 -7.04 0.40
N ILE A 54 19.35 -6.69 -0.10
CA ILE A 54 18.15 -7.54 0.00
C ILE A 54 17.88 -8.18 -1.36
N ASP A 55 17.67 -9.50 -1.36
CA ASP A 55 17.26 -10.22 -2.56
C ASP A 55 15.81 -9.83 -2.93
N PRO A 56 15.56 -9.30 -4.14
CA PRO A 56 14.22 -8.89 -4.57
C PRO A 56 13.19 -10.03 -4.64
N ARG A 57 13.61 -11.30 -4.70
CA ARG A 57 12.72 -12.47 -4.65
C ARG A 57 12.03 -12.61 -3.30
N ILE A 58 12.70 -12.19 -2.22
CA ILE A 58 12.13 -12.15 -0.86
C ILE A 58 10.91 -11.22 -0.85
N PHE A 59 11.04 -10.04 -1.43
CA PHE A 59 9.93 -9.10 -1.53
C PHE A 59 8.80 -9.63 -2.40
N LYS A 60 9.13 -10.21 -3.57
CA LYS A 60 8.11 -10.82 -4.44
C LYS A 60 7.30 -11.88 -3.70
N ALA A 61 7.98 -12.85 -3.10
CA ALA A 61 7.35 -13.94 -2.37
C ALA A 61 6.49 -13.44 -1.19
N TRP A 62 7.01 -12.48 -0.41
CA TRP A 62 6.25 -11.87 0.69
C TRP A 62 5.01 -11.13 0.19
N THR A 63 5.12 -10.35 -0.88
CA THR A 63 3.97 -9.61 -1.41
C THR A 63 2.89 -10.51 -2.00
N GLU A 64 3.27 -11.64 -2.59
CA GLU A 64 2.30 -12.64 -3.06
C GLU A 64 1.53 -13.26 -1.89
N ASP A 65 2.18 -13.49 -0.75
CA ASP A 65 1.54 -14.00 0.48
C ASP A 65 0.56 -12.98 1.10
N VAL A 66 0.95 -11.70 1.16
CA VAL A 66 0.07 -10.63 1.70
C VAL A 66 -0.93 -10.07 0.68
N GLY A 67 -0.95 -10.58 -0.55
CA GLY A 67 -1.86 -10.13 -1.61
C GLY A 67 -1.57 -8.71 -2.12
N ALA A 68 -0.32 -8.25 -2.03
CA ALA A 68 0.13 -6.96 -2.52
C ALA A 68 0.89 -7.09 -3.85
N GLU A 69 0.96 -6.00 -4.61
CA GLU A 69 1.77 -5.95 -5.83
C GLU A 69 3.21 -5.57 -5.49
N TRP A 70 4.17 -6.48 -5.73
CA TRP A 70 5.60 -6.24 -5.51
C TRP A 70 6.14 -5.02 -6.26
N GLU A 71 5.56 -4.71 -7.43
CA GLU A 71 5.95 -3.57 -8.25
C GLU A 71 5.79 -2.25 -7.46
N LYS A 72 4.77 -2.14 -6.59
CA LYS A 72 4.52 -0.91 -5.81
C LYS A 72 5.55 -0.65 -4.70
N LEU A 73 6.36 -1.65 -4.34
CA LEU A 73 7.43 -1.50 -3.34
C LEU A 73 8.68 -0.83 -3.91
N TYR A 74 8.88 -0.92 -5.22
CA TYR A 74 10.07 -0.41 -5.90
C TYR A 74 9.77 0.81 -6.74
N THR A 75 10.72 1.75 -6.79
CA THR A 75 10.67 2.85 -7.76
C THR A 75 10.80 2.30 -9.19
N SER A 76 10.34 3.05 -10.19
CA SER A 76 10.38 2.61 -11.60
C SER A 76 11.78 2.24 -12.10
N ALA A 77 12.84 2.83 -11.53
CA ALA A 77 14.22 2.44 -11.85
C ALA A 77 14.60 1.07 -11.27
N LEU A 78 14.16 0.77 -10.04
CA LEU A 78 14.41 -0.51 -9.37
C LEU A 78 13.58 -1.64 -9.98
N GLN A 79 12.33 -1.37 -10.38
CA GLN A 79 11.52 -2.33 -11.13
C GLN A 79 12.23 -2.81 -12.40
N LYS A 80 12.84 -1.89 -13.17
CA LYS A 80 13.64 -2.25 -14.36
C LYS A 80 14.87 -3.09 -14.01
N LYS A 81 15.57 -2.75 -12.91
CA LYS A 81 16.73 -3.53 -12.43
C LYS A 81 16.34 -4.97 -12.03
N PHE A 82 15.17 -5.15 -11.44
CA PHE A 82 14.68 -6.42 -10.92
C PHE A 82 13.66 -7.11 -11.83
N LEU A 83 13.58 -6.72 -13.10
CA LEU A 83 12.58 -7.27 -14.03
C LEU A 83 12.67 -8.80 -14.18
N TRP A 84 13.87 -9.36 -14.07
CA TRP A 84 14.12 -10.80 -14.13
C TRP A 84 13.41 -11.58 -13.01
N VAL A 85 13.16 -10.96 -11.86
CA VAL A 85 12.49 -11.57 -10.70
C VAL A 85 11.03 -11.91 -11.00
N LYS A 86 10.41 -11.23 -11.98
CA LYS A 86 9.04 -11.49 -12.39
C LYS A 86 8.84 -12.95 -12.82
N ASN A 87 9.85 -13.56 -13.43
CA ASN A 87 9.77 -14.92 -13.96
C ASN A 87 10.19 -16.00 -12.94
N GLU A 88 10.73 -15.61 -11.78
CA GLU A 88 11.17 -16.53 -10.73
C GLU A 88 9.99 -16.97 -9.86
N ASN A 89 9.76 -18.28 -9.69
CA ASN A 89 8.71 -18.79 -8.81
C ASN A 89 9.34 -19.24 -7.49
N VAL A 90 9.37 -18.33 -6.50
CA VAL A 90 9.90 -18.61 -5.17
C VAL A 90 8.79 -18.46 -4.15
N SER A 91 8.50 -19.51 -3.39
CA SER A 91 7.49 -19.46 -2.33
C SER A 91 8.03 -18.77 -1.09
N TRP A 92 7.18 -18.00 -0.41
CA TRP A 92 7.51 -17.40 0.88
C TRP A 92 7.84 -18.43 1.96
N LYS A 93 7.21 -19.62 1.88
CA LYS A 93 7.44 -20.72 2.83
C LYS A 93 8.87 -21.26 2.75
N ASP A 94 9.36 -21.47 1.52
CA ASP A 94 10.70 -22.01 1.27
C ASP A 94 11.81 -21.04 1.72
N LEU A 95 11.51 -19.73 1.70
CA LEU A 95 12.43 -18.68 2.16
C LEU A 95 12.41 -18.49 3.67
N LYS A 96 11.31 -18.84 4.34
CA LYS A 96 11.12 -18.66 5.79
C LYS A 96 11.72 -19.81 6.61
N GLU A 97 11.89 -20.99 6.00
CA GLU A 97 12.39 -22.20 6.67
C GLU A 97 13.93 -22.36 6.60
N ASN A 98 14.65 -21.44 5.95
CA ASN A 98 16.11 -21.30 6.05
C ASN A 98 16.50 -20.22 7.06
#